data_AF-A0A350G2J2-F1
#
_entry.id   AF-A0A350G2J2-F1
#
_cell.length_a   1.000
_cell.length_b   1.000
_cell.length_c   1.000
_cell.angle_alpha   90.00
_cell.angle_beta   90.00
_cell.angle_gamma   90.00
#
_symmetry.space_group_name_H-M   'P 1'
#
loop_
_entity.id
_entity.type
_entity.pdbx_description
1 polymer ?
#
loop_
_entity_poly.entity_id
_entity_poly.type
_entity_poly.pdbx_seq_one_letter_code
_entity_poly.pdbx_strand_id
1 'polypeptide(L)'
;MKSRTNFFISLGLLILIISVASFTFFSRSQKTAPTFPATINRDCAPWDGAAFTLFIPIDQGSSIYISIWQEPDFGLPVTFHFPDETMQPGTATYVLQLSHSEQLTGKISFRNIVQGNLVDGSFDFVSDSGIQLKGKFEARWGNEVVYCG
;
A
#
# COMPACT_ATOMS: atom_id res chain seq x y z
N MET A 1 -52.61 -22.42 21.15
CA MET A 1 -52.22 -22.51 19.71
C MET A 1 -51.49 -21.27 19.17
N LYS A 2 -51.88 -20.02 19.51
CA LYS A 2 -51.23 -18.78 19.04
C LYS A 2 -49.70 -18.66 19.28
N SER A 3 -49.19 -19.19 20.40
CA SER A 3 -47.76 -19.12 20.74
C SER A 3 -46.85 -19.94 19.82
N ARG A 4 -47.34 -21.07 19.28
CA ARG A 4 -46.55 -21.93 18.38
C ARG A 4 -46.33 -21.26 17.03
N THR A 5 -47.33 -20.56 16.50
CA THR A 5 -47.24 -19.87 15.21
C THR A 5 -46.23 -18.73 15.23
N ASN A 6 -46.17 -17.96 16.32
CA ASN A 6 -45.20 -16.86 16.46
C ASN A 6 -43.75 -17.36 16.53
N PHE A 7 -43.52 -18.53 17.13
CA PHE A 7 -42.19 -19.14 17.20
C PHE A 7 -41.67 -19.59 15.83
N PHE A 8 -42.53 -20.17 14.99
CA PHE A 8 -42.16 -20.55 13.62
C PHE A 8 -41.88 -19.32 12.75
N ILE A 9 -42.64 -18.23 12.93
CA ILE A 9 -42.42 -16.96 12.21
C ILE A 9 -41.07 -16.36 12.60
N SER A 10 -40.73 -16.28 13.90
CA SER A 10 -39.45 -15.72 14.34
C SER A 10 -38.26 -16.56 13.87
N LEU A 11 -38.38 -17.89 13.92
CA LEU A 11 -37.32 -18.80 13.49
C LEU A 11 -37.07 -18.70 11.97
N GLY A 12 -38.14 -18.64 11.17
CA GLY A 12 -38.03 -18.45 9.72
C GLY A 12 -37.37 -17.13 9.35
N LEU A 13 -37.71 -16.06 10.07
CA LEU A 13 -37.14 -14.73 9.83
C LEU A 13 -35.66 -14.66 10.23
N LEU A 14 -35.26 -15.33 11.31
CA LEU A 14 -33.85 -15.45 11.71
C LEU A 14 -33.02 -16.20 10.66
N ILE A 15 -33.54 -17.33 10.15
CA ILE A 15 -32.87 -18.12 9.11
C ILE A 15 -32.73 -17.30 7.83
N LEU A 16 -33.75 -16.52 7.46
CA LEU A 16 -33.72 -15.62 6.31
C LEU A 16 -32.64 -14.53 6.46
N ILE A 17 -32.55 -13.89 7.63
CA ILE A 17 -31.51 -12.88 7.89
C ILE A 17 -30.11 -13.49 7.80
N ILE A 18 -29.89 -14.65 8.42
CA ILE A 18 -28.58 -15.33 8.41
C ILE A 18 -28.18 -15.73 6.98
N SER A 19 -29.11 -16.25 6.19
CA SER A 19 -28.84 -16.66 4.81
C SER A 19 -28.53 -15.46 3.90
N VAL A 20 -29.25 -14.35 4.03
CA VAL A 20 -28.95 -13.10 3.29
C VAL A 20 -27.60 -12.51 3.72
N ALA A 21 -27.30 -12.50 5.02
CA ALA A 21 -26.02 -12.02 5.54
C ALA A 21 -24.85 -12.90 5.08
N SER A 22 -25.03 -14.22 5.07
CA SER A 22 -24.00 -15.17 4.60
C SER A 22 -23.74 -15.03 3.11
N PHE A 23 -24.80 -14.90 2.30
CA PHE A 23 -24.68 -14.77 0.85
C PHE A 23 -23.97 -13.47 0.42
N THR A 24 -24.26 -12.37 1.12
CA THR A 24 -23.61 -11.08 0.86
C THR A 24 -22.15 -11.05 1.34
N PHE A 25 -21.81 -11.77 2.42
CA PHE A 25 -20.44 -11.83 2.93
C PHE A 25 -19.52 -12.71 2.08
N PHE A 26 -19.96 -13.89 1.64
CA PHE A 26 -19.16 -14.80 0.81
C PHE A 26 -18.96 -14.33 -0.64
N SER A 27 -19.88 -13.52 -1.18
CA SER A 27 -19.78 -13.03 -2.56
C SER A 27 -18.79 -11.88 -2.75
N ARG A 28 -18.12 -11.41 -1.68
CA ARG A 28 -17.08 -10.38 -1.78
C ARG A 28 -15.76 -11.01 -2.24
N SER A 29 -15.74 -11.45 -3.51
CA SER A 29 -14.53 -11.90 -4.18
C SER A 29 -13.54 -10.72 -4.23
N GLN A 30 -12.58 -10.70 -3.31
CA GLN A 30 -11.50 -9.71 -3.33
C GLN A 30 -10.71 -9.95 -4.60
N LYS A 31 -10.87 -9.08 -5.61
CA LYS A 31 -9.97 -9.07 -6.77
C LYS A 31 -8.55 -8.97 -6.22
N THR A 32 -7.69 -9.90 -6.62
CA THR A 32 -6.27 -9.88 -6.28
C THR A 32 -5.72 -8.50 -6.66
N ALA A 33 -5.11 -7.80 -5.70
CA ALA A 33 -4.50 -6.51 -5.96
C ALA A 33 -3.43 -6.67 -7.06
N PRO A 34 -3.38 -5.77 -8.06
CA PRO A 34 -2.35 -5.83 -9.11
C PRO A 34 -0.96 -5.73 -8.50
N THR A 35 -0.02 -6.47 -9.08
CA THR A 35 1.41 -6.39 -8.73
C THR A 35 2.12 -5.55 -9.78
N PHE A 36 2.78 -4.48 -9.36
CA PHE A 36 3.52 -3.57 -10.22
C PHE A 36 5.03 -3.88 -10.15
N PRO A 37 5.75 -3.88 -11.28
CA PRO A 37 7.20 -3.85 -11.22
C PRO A 37 7.64 -2.51 -10.63
N ALA A 38 8.72 -2.50 -9.85
CA ALA A 38 9.24 -1.28 -9.23
C ALA A 38 10.77 -1.25 -9.24
N THR A 39 11.32 -0.09 -8.95
CA THR A 39 12.77 0.11 -8.77
C THR A 39 13.02 0.75 -7.43
N ILE A 40 13.95 0.18 -6.65
CA ILE A 40 14.44 0.77 -5.40
C ILE A 40 15.89 1.21 -5.59
N ASN A 41 16.21 2.44 -5.17
CA ASN A 41 17.57 2.99 -5.24
C ASN A 41 18.00 3.44 -3.86
N ARG A 42 19.30 3.32 -3.55
CA ARG A 42 19.87 4.05 -2.42
C ARG A 42 19.84 5.55 -2.75
N ASP A 43 19.69 6.35 -1.71
CA ASP A 43 19.75 7.80 -1.78
C ASP A 43 20.41 8.32 -0.49
N CYS A 44 20.74 9.61 -0.43
CA CYS A 44 21.34 10.22 0.76
C CYS A 44 20.38 11.24 1.39
N ALA A 45 20.02 11.02 2.65
CA ALA A 45 19.36 12.05 3.45
C ALA A 45 20.38 13.03 4.04
N PRO A 46 20.07 14.33 4.13
CA PRO A 46 21.02 15.34 4.60
C PRO A 46 21.34 15.31 6.11
N TRP A 47 20.65 14.52 6.94
CA TRP A 47 20.90 14.46 8.40
C TRP A 47 21.65 13.22 8.85
N ASP A 48 21.24 12.03 8.43
CA ASP A 48 21.82 10.75 8.84
C ASP A 48 22.58 10.05 7.70
N GLY A 49 22.60 10.65 6.50
CA GLY A 49 23.31 10.13 5.35
C GLY A 49 22.68 8.89 4.74
N ALA A 50 21.45 8.49 5.11
CA ALA A 50 20.86 7.25 4.62
C ALA A 50 19.40 7.44 4.19
N ALA A 51 19.14 7.22 2.91
CA ALA A 51 17.81 7.19 2.36
C ALA A 51 17.68 6.11 1.28
N PHE A 52 16.45 5.87 0.86
CA PHE A 52 16.18 5.13 -0.36
C PHE A 52 14.93 5.66 -1.03
N THR A 53 14.89 5.50 -2.35
CA THR A 53 13.74 5.87 -3.16
C THR A 53 13.12 4.64 -3.79
N LEU A 54 11.80 4.62 -3.86
CA LEU A 54 11.02 3.61 -4.56
C LEU A 54 10.22 4.28 -5.68
N PHE A 55 10.38 3.73 -6.88
CA PHE A 55 9.64 4.13 -8.07
C PHE A 55 8.72 3.00 -8.51
N ILE A 56 7.41 3.29 -8.60
CA ILE A 56 6.39 2.33 -9.05
C ILE A 56 5.65 2.92 -10.26
N PRO A 57 5.90 2.46 -11.49
CA PRO A 57 5.07 2.80 -12.64
C PRO A 57 3.66 2.18 -12.47
N ILE A 58 2.62 3.02 -12.56
CA ILE A 58 1.22 2.58 -12.42
C ILE A 58 0.60 2.39 -13.80
N ASP A 59 0.57 3.43 -14.63
CA ASP A 59 0.07 3.41 -15.99
C ASP A 59 1.04 4.13 -16.96
N GLN A 60 0.67 4.20 -18.25
CA GLN A 60 1.45 4.92 -19.27
C GLN A 60 1.51 6.43 -18.95
N GLY A 61 2.57 6.82 -18.23
CA GLY A 61 2.84 8.20 -17.85
C GLY A 61 2.42 8.57 -16.43
N SER A 62 2.00 7.60 -15.59
CA SER A 62 1.78 7.83 -14.16
C SER A 62 2.68 6.95 -13.30
N SER A 63 3.13 7.50 -12.18
CA SER A 63 4.05 6.78 -11.29
C SER A 63 3.94 7.27 -9.86
N ILE A 64 4.21 6.36 -8.93
CA ILE A 64 4.37 6.68 -7.51
C ILE A 64 5.88 6.79 -7.23
N TYR A 65 6.28 7.90 -6.62
CA TYR A 65 7.62 8.12 -6.09
C TYR A 65 7.54 8.18 -4.57
N ILE A 66 8.37 7.40 -3.90
CA ILE A 66 8.45 7.37 -2.44
C ILE A 66 9.90 7.58 -2.07
N SER A 67 10.18 8.60 -1.27
CA SER A 67 11.48 8.81 -0.64
C SER A 67 11.34 8.43 0.83
N ILE A 68 12.17 7.51 1.30
CA ILE A 68 12.26 7.14 2.71
C ILE A 68 13.61 7.54 3.24
N TRP A 69 13.62 8.33 4.30
CA TRP A 69 14.83 8.91 4.86
C TRP A 69 15.37 8.10 6.04
N GLN A 70 15.59 6.81 5.78
CA GLN A 70 16.18 5.85 6.72
C GLN A 70 17.04 4.87 5.92
N GLU A 71 17.97 4.17 6.58
CA GLU A 71 18.79 3.16 5.93
C GLU A 71 17.96 1.96 5.44
N PRO A 72 18.13 1.49 4.19
CA PRO A 72 17.46 0.31 3.71
C PRO A 72 18.17 -0.98 4.13
N ASP A 73 17.93 -1.44 5.35
CA ASP A 73 18.23 -2.83 5.75
C ASP A 73 17.28 -3.29 6.87
N PHE A 74 16.09 -3.75 6.45
CA PHE A 74 15.07 -4.26 7.35
C PHE A 74 14.92 -5.75 7.14
N GLY A 75 15.58 -6.55 7.96
CA GLY A 75 15.41 -8.01 8.00
C GLY A 75 14.03 -8.47 8.49
N LEU A 76 13.15 -7.54 8.87
CA LEU A 76 11.79 -7.77 9.33
C LEU A 76 10.80 -6.92 8.51
N PRO A 77 9.52 -7.32 8.41
CA PRO A 77 8.50 -6.51 7.77
C PRO A 77 8.38 -5.12 8.40
N VAL A 78 8.31 -4.09 7.58
CA VAL A 78 8.23 -2.68 8.00
C VAL A 78 7.11 -1.97 7.26
N THR A 79 6.47 -1.00 7.92
CA THR A 79 5.42 -0.18 7.32
C THR A 79 5.68 1.29 7.61
N PHE A 80 5.57 2.12 6.56
CA PHE A 80 5.70 3.56 6.64
C PHE A 80 4.36 4.21 6.33
N HIS A 81 4.05 5.27 7.07
CA HIS A 81 2.85 6.07 6.91
C HIS A 81 3.23 7.45 6.37
N PHE A 82 2.41 7.99 5.47
CA PHE A 82 2.64 9.28 4.82
C PHE A 82 1.37 10.14 4.87
N PRO A 83 1.50 11.45 5.17
CA PRO A 83 2.57 11.96 6.04
C PRO A 83 2.47 11.27 7.42
N ASP A 84 3.59 11.03 8.07
CA ASP A 84 3.59 10.69 9.50
C ASP A 84 3.52 11.98 10.33
N GLU A 85 3.08 11.90 11.59
CA GLU A 85 2.98 13.04 12.51
C GLU A 85 4.31 13.77 12.69
N THR A 86 5.42 13.04 12.51
CA THR A 86 6.78 13.56 12.60
C THR A 86 7.31 14.13 11.28
N MET A 87 6.67 13.80 10.14
CA MET A 87 7.19 13.97 8.77
C MET A 87 8.60 13.39 8.53
N GLN A 88 9.13 12.57 9.46
CA GLN A 88 10.46 12.00 9.37
C GLN A 88 10.62 10.78 8.46
N PRO A 89 9.59 9.95 8.16
CA PRO A 89 9.84 8.76 7.35
C PRO A 89 10.10 9.10 5.88
N GLY A 90 9.77 10.32 5.44
CA GLY A 90 10.01 10.82 4.09
C GLY A 90 8.74 11.28 3.37
N THR A 91 8.72 11.16 2.05
CA THR A 91 7.62 11.66 1.22
C THR A 91 7.09 10.59 0.26
N ALA A 92 5.79 10.67 -0.05
CA ALA A 92 5.16 9.87 -1.09
C ALA A 92 4.41 10.80 -2.02
N THR A 93 4.68 10.69 -3.32
CA THR A 93 4.08 11.54 -4.36
C THR A 93 3.59 10.71 -5.53
N TYR A 94 2.50 11.16 -6.12
CA TYR A 94 1.94 10.60 -7.33
C TYR A 94 2.15 11.58 -8.47
N VAL A 95 2.88 11.16 -9.50
CA VAL A 95 3.20 11.97 -10.66
C VAL A 95 2.29 11.57 -11.81
N LEU A 96 1.40 12.48 -12.21
CA LEU A 96 0.64 12.43 -13.46
C LEU A 96 1.43 13.12 -14.56
N GLN A 97 1.71 12.41 -15.66
CA GLN A 97 2.13 12.94 -16.95
C GLN A 97 3.08 14.16 -16.86
N LEU A 98 4.35 13.87 -16.55
CA LEU A 98 5.54 14.76 -16.69
C LEU A 98 5.50 16.15 -16.03
N SER A 99 4.43 16.55 -15.31
CA SER A 99 4.37 17.91 -14.77
C SER A 99 3.44 18.12 -13.57
N HIS A 100 2.53 17.20 -13.27
CA HIS A 100 1.67 17.32 -12.10
C HIS A 100 2.04 16.27 -11.05
N SER A 101 2.43 16.72 -9.87
CA SER A 101 2.69 15.86 -8.72
C SER A 101 1.70 16.16 -7.60
N GLU A 102 1.03 15.13 -7.13
CA GLU A 102 0.13 15.18 -5.98
C GLU A 102 0.79 14.51 -4.78
N GLN A 103 0.55 15.03 -3.57
CA GLN A 103 1.01 14.35 -2.38
C GLN A 103 0.12 13.12 -2.13
N LEU A 104 0.74 12.05 -1.63
CA LEU A 104 0.02 10.84 -1.24
C LEU A 104 -0.11 10.75 0.27
N THR A 105 -1.32 10.44 0.71
CA THR A 105 -1.63 10.08 2.09
C THR A 105 -1.95 8.60 2.19
N GLY A 106 -1.36 7.88 3.14
CA GLY A 106 -1.62 6.45 3.32
C GLY A 106 -0.41 5.70 3.84
N LYS A 107 -0.19 4.48 3.33
CA LYS A 107 0.90 3.63 3.80
C LYS A 107 1.51 2.77 2.71
N ILE A 108 2.76 2.41 2.95
CA ILE A 108 3.48 1.36 2.24
C ILE A 108 4.03 0.35 3.24
N SER A 109 3.92 -0.92 2.91
CA SER A 109 4.45 -2.03 3.69
C SER A 109 5.43 -2.81 2.84
N PHE A 110 6.58 -3.11 3.42
CA PHE A 110 7.61 -3.97 2.86
C PHE A 110 7.65 -5.27 3.64
N ARG A 111 7.78 -6.40 2.94
CA ARG A 111 7.95 -7.69 3.61
C ARG A 111 9.36 -7.85 4.18
N ASN A 112 10.35 -7.45 3.39
CA ASN A 112 11.76 -7.47 3.72
C ASN A 112 12.47 -6.49 2.77
N ILE A 113 13.38 -5.68 3.28
CA ILE A 113 14.26 -4.82 2.47
C ILE A 113 15.69 -5.22 2.79
N VAL A 114 16.31 -6.03 1.93
CA VAL A 114 17.74 -6.34 2.00
C VAL A 114 18.38 -5.96 0.67
N GLN A 115 19.49 -5.24 0.75
CA GLN A 115 20.20 -4.79 -0.44
C GLN A 115 20.63 -5.96 -1.33
N GLY A 116 20.47 -5.78 -2.65
CA GLY A 116 20.83 -6.79 -3.65
C GLY A 116 19.78 -7.89 -3.84
N ASN A 117 18.79 -8.01 -2.94
CA ASN A 117 17.67 -8.93 -3.07
C ASN A 117 16.44 -8.25 -3.68
N LEU A 118 15.54 -9.04 -4.25
CA LEU A 118 14.24 -8.55 -4.71
C LEU A 118 13.40 -8.15 -3.49
N VAL A 119 12.80 -6.96 -3.55
CA VAL A 119 12.03 -6.37 -2.46
C VAL A 119 10.55 -6.43 -2.83
N ASP A 120 9.72 -7.09 -2.03
CA ASP A 120 8.28 -7.13 -2.23
C ASP A 120 7.51 -6.36 -1.16
N GLY A 121 6.36 -5.83 -1.56
CA GLY A 121 5.51 -5.08 -0.65
C GLY A 121 4.14 -4.74 -1.20
N SER A 122 3.44 -3.88 -0.48
CA SER A 122 2.11 -3.38 -0.84
C SER A 122 1.95 -1.94 -0.44
N PHE A 123 1.13 -1.20 -1.19
CA PHE A 123 0.79 0.18 -0.89
C PHE A 123 -0.72 0.39 -0.89
N ASP A 124 -1.15 1.34 -0.08
CA ASP A 124 -2.53 1.82 0.00
C ASP A 124 -2.49 3.33 0.25
N PHE A 125 -2.66 4.09 -0.83
CA PHE A 125 -2.53 5.54 -0.86
C PHE A 125 -3.80 6.19 -1.40
N VAL A 126 -3.99 7.44 -1.01
CA VAL A 126 -4.99 8.36 -1.52
C VAL A 126 -4.26 9.64 -1.91
N SER A 127 -4.48 10.13 -3.14
CA SER A 127 -3.93 11.41 -3.58
C SER A 127 -4.77 12.59 -3.09
N ASP A 128 -4.24 13.81 -3.19
CA ASP A 128 -4.95 15.03 -2.83
C ASP A 128 -6.26 15.22 -3.63
N SER A 129 -6.31 14.72 -4.87
CA SER A 129 -7.53 14.71 -5.69
C SER A 129 -8.52 13.59 -5.33
N GLY A 130 -8.20 12.75 -4.34
CA GLY A 130 -9.04 11.65 -3.85
C GLY A 130 -8.89 10.34 -4.62
N ILE A 131 -7.87 10.20 -5.47
CA ILE A 131 -7.62 8.97 -6.23
C ILE A 131 -7.07 7.90 -5.28
N GLN A 132 -7.77 6.77 -5.17
CA GLN A 132 -7.27 5.60 -4.44
C GLN A 132 -6.26 4.83 -5.30
N LEU A 133 -5.04 4.69 -4.79
CA LEU A 133 -3.97 3.90 -5.40
C LEU A 133 -3.63 2.75 -4.46
N LYS A 134 -3.95 1.52 -4.88
CA LYS A 134 -3.74 0.32 -4.07
C LYS A 134 -3.17 -0.81 -4.90
N GLY A 135 -2.12 -1.45 -4.40
CA GLY A 135 -1.43 -2.48 -5.14
C GLY A 135 -0.38 -3.23 -4.33
N LYS A 136 0.22 -4.20 -4.99
CA LYS A 136 1.47 -4.85 -4.58
C LYS A 136 2.59 -4.39 -5.49
N PHE A 137 3.83 -4.52 -5.05
CA PHE A 137 4.97 -4.27 -5.91
C PHE A 137 6.08 -5.30 -5.70
N GLU A 138 6.88 -5.46 -6.75
CA GLU A 138 8.15 -6.19 -6.74
C GLU A 138 9.24 -5.26 -7.26
N ALA A 139 10.10 -4.81 -6.36
CA ALA A 139 11.15 -3.85 -6.63
C ALA A 139 12.50 -4.54 -6.82
N ARG A 140 13.21 -4.11 -7.87
CA ARG A 140 14.62 -4.45 -8.09
C ARG A 140 15.50 -3.28 -7.68
N TRP A 141 16.65 -3.60 -7.12
CA TRP A 141 17.68 -2.59 -6.87
C TRP A 141 18.16 -2.00 -8.19
N GLY A 142 18.20 -0.68 -8.28
CA GLY A 142 18.88 0.00 -9.38
C GLY A 142 20.39 -0.21 -9.30
N ASN A 143 21.07 0.06 -10.41
CA ASN A 143 22.49 -0.19 -10.57
C ASN A 143 23.38 0.96 -10.05
N GLU A 144 22.78 1.98 -9.45
CA GLU A 144 23.49 3.18 -9.02
C GLU A 144 24.12 2.98 -7.64
N VAL A 145 25.44 3.08 -7.59
CA VAL A 145 26.19 3.04 -6.34
C VAL A 145 26.23 4.46 -5.78
N VAL A 146 25.45 4.70 -4.73
CA VAL A 146 25.42 5.98 -4.04
C VAL A 146 26.34 5.92 -2.82
N TYR A 147 27.33 6.82 -2.78
CA TYR A 147 28.22 7.01 -1.63
C TYR A 147 27.75 8.22 -0.84
N CYS A 148 27.20 7.99 0.34
CA CYS A 148 26.88 9.05 1.29
C CYS A 148 28.12 9.27 2.18
N GLY A 149 28.65 10.50 2.15
CA GLY A 149 29.94 10.88 2.75
C GLY A 149 29.86 11.26 4.22
#